data_AF-A0A9W9YYW1-F1
#
_entry.id   AF-A0A9W9YYW1-F1
#
_cell.length_a   1.000
_cell.length_b   1.000
_cell.length_c   1.000
_cell.angle_alpha   90.00
_cell.angle_beta   90.00
_cell.angle_gamma   90.00
#
_symmetry.space_group_name_H-M   'P 1'
#
loop_
_entity.id
_entity.type
_entity.pdbx_description
1 polymer ?
#
loop_
_entity_poly.entity_id
_entity_poly.type
_entity_poly.pdbx_seq_one_letter_code
_entity_poly.pdbx_strand_id
1 'polypeptide(L)'
;MNDKHRAILRRHGPKLRRDLEPKKLLPYLSQVLDSVDEEYVKAGVTRIYMADRLLEMLPRKGPATFDEFVKALQRIQPFLADLLLQESAVISEAVDRLMALSFTSQSILTVDEVKQVQRKRVDSIIGHIFQPTYAALCDPLIHEENVHRCNGCAIDHPSQRQHSCIMMDTEDSWNYYHDEAERK
;
A
#
# COMPACT_ATOMS: atom_id res chain seq x y z
N MET A 1 27.23 -13.16 0.25
CA MET A 1 26.55 -12.93 -1.04
C MET A 1 25.25 -12.26 -0.70
N ASN A 2 24.73 -11.30 -1.48
CA ASN A 2 23.43 -10.69 -1.16
C ASN A 2 22.26 -11.58 -1.63
N ASP A 3 21.04 -11.30 -1.17
CA ASP A 3 19.88 -12.15 -1.46
C ASP A 3 19.45 -12.08 -2.92
N LYS A 4 19.68 -10.93 -3.58
CA LYS A 4 19.54 -10.78 -5.04
C LYS A 4 20.39 -11.81 -5.79
N HIS A 5 21.68 -11.90 -5.46
CA HIS A 5 22.60 -12.85 -6.09
C HIS A 5 22.21 -14.31 -5.81
N ARG A 6 21.72 -14.63 -4.60
CA ARG A 6 21.20 -15.96 -4.28
C ARG A 6 19.97 -16.32 -5.10
N ALA A 7 19.05 -15.37 -5.29
CA ALA A 7 17.85 -15.56 -6.09
C ALA A 7 18.19 -15.83 -7.56
N ILE A 8 19.16 -15.10 -8.12
CA ILE A 8 19.65 -15.29 -9.49
C ILE A 8 20.24 -16.71 -9.66
N LEU A 9 21.12 -17.15 -8.75
CA LEU A 9 21.68 -18.50 -8.82
C LEU A 9 20.61 -19.59 -8.69
N ARG A 10 19.60 -19.41 -7.81
CA ARG A 10 18.49 -20.36 -7.69
C ARG A 10 17.67 -20.43 -8.97
N ARG A 11 17.31 -19.28 -9.57
CA ARG A 11 16.53 -19.19 -10.80
C ARG A 11 17.24 -19.85 -11.97
N HIS A 12 18.54 -19.62 -12.14
CA HIS A 12 19.33 -20.20 -13.23
C HIS A 12 19.99 -21.54 -12.89
N GLY A 13 19.76 -22.07 -11.68
CA GLY A 13 20.34 -23.31 -11.16
C GLY A 13 20.27 -24.48 -12.15
N PRO A 14 19.10 -24.79 -12.75
CA PRO A 14 18.99 -25.88 -13.72
C PRO A 14 19.91 -25.73 -14.95
N LYS A 15 20.01 -24.51 -15.50
CA LYS A 15 20.84 -24.23 -16.67
C LYS A 15 22.33 -24.23 -16.32
N LEU A 16 22.69 -23.65 -15.17
CA LEU A 16 24.05 -23.70 -14.64
C LEU A 16 24.49 -25.15 -14.39
N ARG A 17 23.66 -25.98 -13.74
CA ARG A 17 23.96 -27.39 -13.51
C ARG A 17 24.23 -28.16 -14.80
N ARG A 18 23.51 -27.86 -15.87
CA ARG A 18 23.66 -28.54 -17.17
C ARG A 18 24.91 -28.11 -17.94
N ASP A 19 25.26 -26.83 -17.89
CA ASP A 19 26.22 -26.25 -18.83
C ASP A 19 27.54 -25.80 -18.17
N LEU A 20 27.63 -25.76 -16.84
CA LEU A 20 28.83 -25.33 -16.09
C LEU A 20 29.96 -26.36 -16.19
N GLU A 21 31.20 -25.89 -16.30
CA GLU A 21 32.43 -26.70 -16.31
C GLU A 21 33.29 -26.42 -15.07
N PRO A 22 33.00 -27.05 -13.91
CA PRO A 22 33.61 -26.69 -12.62
C PRO A 22 35.13 -26.81 -12.64
N LYS A 23 35.68 -27.88 -13.21
CA LYS A 23 37.14 -28.11 -13.26
C LYS A 23 37.90 -27.00 -13.96
N LYS A 24 37.29 -26.36 -14.97
CA LYS A 24 37.91 -25.24 -15.70
C LYS A 24 37.77 -23.92 -14.94
N LEU A 25 36.74 -23.78 -14.10
CA LEU A 25 36.49 -22.59 -13.29
C LEU A 25 37.30 -22.54 -11.99
N LEU A 26 37.51 -23.68 -11.33
CA LEU A 26 38.13 -23.76 -10.01
C LEU A 26 39.44 -22.95 -9.87
N PRO A 27 40.40 -22.98 -10.83
CA PRO A 27 41.64 -22.21 -10.72
C PRO A 27 41.42 -20.68 -10.62
N TYR A 28 40.28 -20.19 -11.11
CA TYR A 28 39.92 -18.77 -11.10
C TYR A 28 39.08 -18.37 -9.88
N LEU A 29 38.73 -19.34 -9.01
CA LEU A 29 37.94 -19.11 -7.80
C LEU A 29 38.76 -19.14 -6.52
N SER A 30 40.10 -19.16 -6.61
CA SER A 30 41.02 -19.24 -5.46
C SER A 30 40.92 -18.08 -4.46
N GLN A 31 40.32 -16.95 -4.86
CA GLN A 31 40.04 -15.84 -3.93
C GLN A 31 38.84 -16.11 -3.02
N VAL A 32 38.02 -17.12 -3.33
CA VAL A 32 36.74 -17.37 -2.67
C VAL A 32 36.61 -18.81 -2.17
N LEU A 33 37.23 -19.75 -2.87
CA LEU A 33 37.31 -21.16 -2.51
C LEU A 33 38.74 -21.45 -2.05
N ASP A 34 38.84 -22.09 -0.88
CA ASP A 34 40.12 -22.59 -0.40
C ASP A 34 40.49 -23.93 -1.09
N SER A 35 41.68 -24.46 -0.77
CA SER A 35 42.13 -25.73 -1.34
C SER A 35 41.23 -26.91 -0.98
N VAL A 36 40.62 -26.89 0.21
CA VAL A 36 39.71 -27.95 0.69
C VAL A 36 38.40 -27.92 -0.09
N ASP A 37 37.86 -26.73 -0.34
CA ASP A 37 36.70 -26.52 -1.19
C ASP A 37 36.93 -27.02 -2.61
N GLU A 38 38.10 -26.71 -3.17
CA GLU A 38 38.48 -27.10 -4.51
C GLU A 38 38.57 -28.64 -4.62
N GLU A 39 39.22 -29.29 -3.67
CA GLU A 39 39.28 -30.76 -3.58
C GLU A 39 37.90 -31.38 -3.39
N TYR A 40 37.05 -30.79 -2.54
CA TYR A 40 35.69 -31.26 -2.32
C TYR A 40 34.84 -31.19 -3.59
N VAL A 41 34.98 -30.13 -4.40
CA VAL A 41 34.32 -30.05 -5.70
C VAL A 41 34.91 -31.08 -6.66
N LYS A 42 36.25 -31.23 -6.73
CA LYS A 42 36.93 -32.19 -7.62
C LYS A 42 36.61 -33.64 -7.31
N ALA A 43 36.29 -33.98 -6.07
CA ALA A 43 35.89 -35.32 -5.64
C ALA A 43 34.53 -35.77 -6.21
N GLY A 44 33.81 -34.89 -6.93
CA GLY A 44 32.57 -35.25 -7.58
C GLY A 44 32.75 -36.22 -8.75
N VAL A 45 31.90 -37.25 -8.80
CA VAL A 45 31.96 -38.33 -9.80
C VAL A 45 31.62 -37.84 -11.22
N THR A 46 30.69 -36.89 -11.33
CA THR A 46 30.21 -36.36 -12.61
C THR A 46 30.29 -34.84 -12.66
N ARG A 47 30.40 -34.27 -13.87
CA ARG A 47 30.38 -32.81 -14.09
C ARG A 47 29.16 -32.14 -13.46
N ILE A 48 27.98 -32.77 -13.57
CA ILE A 48 26.73 -32.28 -12.96
C ILE A 48 26.88 -32.21 -11.44
N TYR A 49 27.35 -33.29 -10.81
CA TYR A 49 27.48 -33.35 -9.36
C TYR A 49 28.54 -32.38 -8.83
N MET A 50 29.64 -32.18 -9.59
CA MET A 50 30.62 -31.13 -9.30
C MET A 50 29.99 -29.74 -9.39
N ALA A 51 29.15 -29.49 -10.40
CA ALA A 51 28.45 -28.23 -10.55
C ALA A 51 27.45 -28.00 -9.41
N ASP A 52 26.73 -29.03 -8.98
CA ASP A 52 25.84 -28.98 -7.83
C ASP A 52 26.56 -28.58 -6.55
N ARG A 53 27.67 -29.27 -6.23
CA ARG A 53 28.49 -28.95 -5.05
C ARG A 53 28.98 -27.50 -5.09
N LEU A 54 29.52 -27.07 -6.23
CA LEU A 54 30.00 -25.71 -6.40
C LEU A 54 28.86 -24.69 -6.18
N LEU A 55 27.71 -24.87 -6.82
CA LEU A 55 26.56 -23.98 -6.71
C LEU A 55 25.95 -23.97 -5.30
N GLU A 56 26.04 -25.07 -4.54
CA GLU A 56 25.58 -25.13 -3.15
C GLU A 56 26.52 -24.38 -2.19
N MET A 57 27.82 -24.39 -2.48
CA MET A 57 28.85 -23.78 -1.63
C MET A 57 28.96 -22.27 -1.83
N LEU A 58 28.85 -21.77 -3.06
CA LEU A 58 29.04 -20.35 -3.39
C LEU A 58 28.23 -19.40 -2.46
N PRO A 59 26.95 -19.65 -2.14
CA PRO A 59 26.18 -18.77 -1.25
C PRO A 59 26.71 -18.66 0.19
N ARG A 60 27.53 -19.61 0.65
CA ARG A 60 28.05 -19.68 2.02
C ARG A 60 29.39 -18.98 2.22
N LYS A 61 30.12 -18.64 1.14
CA LYS A 61 31.53 -18.20 1.22
C LYS A 61 31.75 -16.71 1.50
N GLY A 62 30.86 -15.82 1.04
CA GLY A 62 31.00 -14.41 1.36
C GLY A 62 30.28 -13.45 0.41
N PRO A 63 30.21 -12.14 0.74
CA PRO A 63 29.59 -11.09 -0.09
C PRO A 63 30.15 -11.03 -1.52
N ALA A 64 31.47 -11.06 -1.67
CA ALA A 64 32.16 -10.94 -2.96
C ALA A 64 32.12 -12.20 -3.84
N THR A 65 31.61 -13.33 -3.33
CA THR A 65 31.63 -14.62 -4.03
C THR A 65 30.93 -14.60 -5.39
N PHE A 66 29.82 -13.86 -5.50
CA PHE A 66 29.07 -13.78 -6.75
C PHE A 66 29.88 -13.09 -7.84
N ASP A 67 30.48 -11.95 -7.50
CA ASP A 67 31.20 -11.13 -8.48
C ASP A 67 32.43 -11.87 -8.99
N GLU A 68 33.16 -12.54 -8.09
CA GLU A 68 34.31 -13.35 -8.48
C GLU A 68 33.91 -14.59 -9.29
N PHE A 69 32.77 -15.21 -8.96
CA PHE A 69 32.20 -16.29 -9.76
C PHE A 69 31.81 -15.81 -11.17
N VAL A 70 31.16 -14.66 -11.29
CA VAL A 70 30.81 -14.07 -12.59
C VAL A 70 32.07 -13.70 -13.37
N LYS A 71 33.11 -13.13 -12.76
CA LYS A 71 34.40 -12.87 -13.43
C LYS A 71 35.06 -14.15 -13.93
N ALA A 72 35.04 -15.22 -13.15
CA ALA A 72 35.54 -16.53 -13.58
C ALA A 72 34.74 -17.06 -14.78
N LEU A 73 33.41 -16.92 -14.75
CA LEU A 73 32.55 -17.27 -15.88
C LEU A 73 32.83 -16.41 -17.11
N GLN A 74 33.05 -15.11 -16.98
CA GLN A 74 33.38 -14.23 -18.11
C GLN A 74 34.64 -14.68 -18.84
N ARG A 75 35.60 -15.30 -18.13
CA ARG A 75 36.83 -15.82 -18.73
C ARG A 75 36.65 -17.17 -19.42
N ILE A 76 35.86 -18.07 -18.82
CA ILE A 76 35.81 -19.48 -19.23
C ILE A 76 34.52 -19.84 -19.96
N GLN A 77 33.39 -19.27 -19.55
CA GLN A 77 32.05 -19.54 -20.08
C GLN A 77 31.23 -18.24 -20.18
N PRO A 78 31.57 -17.32 -21.11
CA PRO A 78 30.93 -15.99 -21.20
C PRO A 78 29.41 -16.06 -21.30
N PHE A 79 28.88 -17.03 -22.05
CA PHE A 79 27.44 -17.22 -22.22
C PHE A 79 26.68 -17.48 -20.89
N LEU A 80 27.34 -18.06 -19.89
CA LEU A 80 26.76 -18.20 -18.55
C LEU A 80 26.90 -16.92 -17.74
N ALA A 81 28.00 -16.18 -17.90
CA ALA A 81 28.13 -14.88 -17.25
C ALA A 81 27.08 -13.88 -17.76
N ASP A 82 26.90 -13.80 -19.08
CA ASP A 82 25.92 -12.92 -19.72
C ASP A 82 24.51 -13.21 -19.23
N LEU A 83 24.16 -14.49 -19.09
CA LEU A 83 22.89 -14.92 -18.52
C LEU A 83 22.66 -14.36 -17.10
N LEU A 84 23.67 -14.42 -16.24
CA LEU A 84 23.56 -13.95 -14.86
C LEU A 84 23.56 -12.42 -14.78
N LEU A 85 24.32 -11.75 -15.65
CA LEU A 85 24.40 -10.29 -15.71
C LEU A 85 23.11 -9.67 -16.24
N GLN A 86 22.51 -10.23 -17.30
CA GLN A 86 21.23 -9.80 -17.83
C GLN A 86 20.14 -9.83 -16.77
N GLU A 87 20.03 -10.95 -16.04
CA GLU A 87 19.04 -11.08 -14.96
C GLU A 87 19.32 -10.09 -13.82
N SER A 88 20.60 -9.89 -13.48
CA SER A 88 20.98 -8.93 -12.43
C SER A 88 20.59 -7.49 -12.79
N ALA A 89 20.67 -7.13 -14.07
CA ALA A 89 20.28 -5.81 -14.58
C ALA A 89 18.75 -5.66 -14.53
N VAL A 90 18.00 -6.64 -15.03
CA VAL A 90 16.52 -6.64 -15.01
C VAL A 90 15.98 -6.53 -13.58
N ILE A 91 16.56 -7.26 -12.62
CA ILE A 91 16.16 -7.15 -11.22
C ILE A 91 16.50 -5.76 -10.66
N SER A 92 17.61 -5.14 -11.08
CA SER A 92 17.94 -3.78 -10.66
C SER A 92 16.89 -2.79 -11.17
N GLU A 93 16.59 -2.83 -12.46
CA GLU A 93 15.58 -1.95 -13.07
C GLU A 93 14.19 -2.16 -12.46
N ALA A 94 13.80 -3.40 -12.18
CA ALA A 94 12.53 -3.70 -11.54
C ALA A 94 12.48 -3.14 -10.10
N VAL A 95 13.57 -3.26 -9.33
CA VAL A 95 13.66 -2.68 -7.99
C VAL A 95 13.63 -1.15 -8.08
N ASP A 96 14.34 -0.53 -9.01
CA ASP A 96 14.33 0.92 -9.19
C ASP A 96 12.93 1.43 -9.59
N ARG A 97 12.22 0.70 -10.46
CA ARG A 97 10.81 0.99 -10.81
C ARG A 97 9.89 0.82 -9.61
N LEU A 98 10.05 -0.23 -8.81
CA LEU A 98 9.25 -0.45 -7.60
C LEU A 98 9.52 0.65 -6.56
N MET A 99 10.78 1.06 -6.40
CA MET A 99 11.16 2.16 -5.52
C MET A 99 10.55 3.49 -6.02
N ALA A 100 10.56 3.75 -7.32
CA ALA A 100 9.92 4.92 -7.91
C ALA A 100 8.39 4.92 -7.71
N LEU A 101 7.73 3.75 -7.80
CA LEU A 101 6.29 3.60 -7.51
C LEU A 101 5.98 3.71 -6.01
N SER A 102 6.90 3.29 -5.14
CA SER A 102 6.72 3.41 -3.69
C SER A 102 6.79 4.87 -3.21
N PHE A 103 7.56 5.72 -3.92
CA PHE A 103 7.66 7.15 -3.63
C PHE A 103 6.38 7.93 -3.96
N THR A 104 5.52 7.41 -4.84
CA THR A 104 4.25 8.06 -5.22
C THR A 104 3.04 7.59 -4.41
N SER A 105 3.18 6.54 -3.59
CA SER A 105 2.08 5.94 -2.81
C SER A 105 2.10 6.21 -1.31
N GLN A 106 3.00 7.06 -0.80
CA GLN A 106 2.89 7.59 0.55
C GLN A 106 2.21 8.97 0.54
N SER A 107 0.91 9.00 0.26
CA SER A 107 0.08 10.10 0.75
C SER A 107 -0.10 9.94 2.26
N ILE A 108 0.94 10.28 3.02
CA ILE A 108 0.83 10.49 4.46
C ILE A 108 -0.06 11.73 4.61
N LEU A 109 -1.35 11.51 4.86
CA LEU A 109 -2.26 12.59 5.20
C LEU A 109 -1.67 13.35 6.38
N THR A 110 -1.50 14.65 6.22
CA THR A 110 -1.10 15.54 7.30
C THR A 110 -2.18 15.57 8.38
N VAL A 111 -1.81 15.94 9.61
CA VAL A 111 -2.75 16.06 10.73
C VAL A 111 -3.93 16.98 10.37
N ASP A 112 -3.70 18.00 9.56
CA ASP A 112 -4.74 18.95 9.15
C ASP A 112 -5.71 18.36 8.12
N GLU A 113 -5.22 17.54 7.19
CA GLU A 113 -6.06 16.79 6.25
C GLU A 113 -6.93 15.76 7.00
N VAL A 114 -6.38 15.06 7.99
CA VAL A 114 -7.15 14.14 8.86
C VAL A 114 -8.25 14.88 9.60
N LYS A 115 -7.93 16.03 10.21
CA LYS A 115 -8.93 16.88 10.88
C LYS A 115 -10.03 17.35 9.93
N GLN A 116 -9.68 17.71 8.69
CA GLN A 116 -10.66 18.13 7.70
C GLN A 116 -11.60 16.99 7.29
N VAL A 117 -11.07 15.78 7.09
CA VAL A 117 -11.88 14.59 6.78
C VAL A 117 -12.78 14.22 7.95
N GLN A 118 -12.28 14.30 9.19
CA GLN A 118 -13.08 14.05 10.39
C GLN A 118 -14.22 15.06 10.54
N ARG A 119 -13.96 16.36 10.35
CA ARG A 119 -15.01 17.40 10.37
C ARG A 119 -16.12 17.11 9.35
N LYS A 120 -15.75 16.85 8.09
CA LYS A 120 -16.72 16.51 7.03
C LYS A 120 -17.58 15.30 7.38
N ARG A 121 -17.02 14.29 8.06
CA ARG A 121 -17.78 13.12 8.51
C ARG A 121 -18.76 13.45 9.63
N VAL A 122 -18.33 14.28 10.59
CA VAL A 122 -19.20 14.74 11.68
C VAL A 122 -20.36 15.56 11.12
N ASP A 123 -20.09 16.51 10.21
CA ASP A 123 -21.13 17.32 9.57
C ASP A 123 -22.15 16.46 8.83
N SER A 124 -21.68 15.44 8.10
CA SER A 124 -22.54 14.49 7.39
C SER A 124 -23.42 13.67 8.36
N ILE A 125 -22.86 13.20 9.49
CA ILE A 125 -23.63 12.46 10.51
C ILE A 125 -24.70 13.37 11.14
N ILE A 126 -24.34 14.61 11.47
CA ILE A 126 -25.28 15.59 12.03
C ILE A 126 -26.43 15.83 11.05
N GLY A 127 -26.12 16.13 9.78
CA GLY A 127 -27.14 16.40 8.77
C GLY A 127 -28.03 15.22 8.43
N HIS A 128 -27.49 13.99 8.40
CA HIS A 128 -28.28 12.82 7.99
C HIS A 128 -29.02 12.11 9.11
N ILE A 129 -28.53 12.19 10.35
CA ILE A 129 -29.09 11.42 11.48
C ILE A 129 -29.78 12.35 12.47
N PHE A 130 -29.09 13.39 12.91
CA PHE A 130 -29.59 14.24 13.99
C PHE A 130 -30.65 15.21 13.49
N GLN A 131 -30.40 15.91 12.38
CA GLN A 131 -31.32 16.93 11.88
C GLN A 131 -32.72 16.38 11.54
N PRO A 132 -32.89 15.24 10.84
CA PRO A 132 -34.23 14.69 10.57
C PRO A 132 -34.93 14.20 11.83
N THR A 133 -34.18 13.60 12.76
CA THR A 133 -34.74 13.10 14.03
C THR A 133 -35.21 14.25 14.91
N TYR A 134 -34.41 15.32 14.98
CA TYR A 134 -34.74 16.52 15.73
C TYR A 134 -35.95 17.24 15.13
N ALA A 135 -35.98 17.42 13.80
CA ALA A 135 -37.14 17.98 13.10
C ALA A 135 -38.41 17.16 13.37
N ALA A 136 -38.33 15.82 13.23
CA ALA A 136 -39.48 14.94 13.48
C ALA A 136 -40.04 15.02 14.91
N LEU A 137 -39.20 15.27 15.91
CA LEU A 137 -39.63 15.41 17.31
C LEU A 137 -40.20 16.79 17.62
N CYS A 138 -39.62 17.84 17.04
CA CYS A 138 -39.92 19.21 17.44
C CYS A 138 -40.89 19.93 16.52
N ASP A 139 -40.95 19.61 15.22
CA ASP A 139 -41.90 20.20 14.28
C ASP A 139 -43.35 20.11 14.79
N PRO A 140 -43.82 18.96 15.35
CA PRO A 140 -45.18 18.88 15.89
C PRO A 140 -45.41 19.80 17.10
N LEU A 141 -44.42 19.93 17.98
CA LEU A 141 -44.50 20.78 19.19
C LEU A 141 -44.53 22.26 18.82
N ILE A 142 -43.70 22.66 17.86
CA ILE A 142 -43.66 24.02 17.33
C ILE A 142 -44.97 24.34 16.63
N HIS A 143 -45.50 23.39 15.84
CA HIS A 143 -46.79 23.55 15.19
C HIS A 143 -47.93 23.68 16.21
N GLU A 144 -47.94 22.87 17.26
CA GLU A 144 -48.93 22.93 18.34
C GLU A 144 -48.89 24.28 19.08
N GLU A 145 -47.69 24.75 19.46
CA GLU A 145 -47.52 26.07 20.09
C GLU A 145 -47.96 27.21 19.14
N ASN A 146 -47.64 27.11 17.85
CA ASN A 146 -48.07 28.07 16.82
C ASN A 146 -49.60 28.12 16.69
N VAL A 147 -50.27 26.96 16.73
CA VAL A 147 -51.73 26.86 16.69
C VAL A 147 -52.34 27.47 17.95
N HIS A 148 -51.79 27.17 19.13
CA HIS A 148 -52.28 27.71 20.41
C HIS A 148 -52.13 29.22 20.53
N ARG A 149 -51.05 29.79 20.01
CA ARG A 149 -50.82 31.25 20.03
C ARG A 149 -51.56 32.00 18.94
N CYS A 150 -52.18 31.31 17.98
CA CYS A 150 -52.86 31.97 16.89
C CYS A 150 -54.36 32.15 17.17
N ASN A 151 -54.75 33.41 17.34
CA ASN A 151 -56.15 33.81 17.52
C ASN A 151 -57.07 33.40 16.35
N GLY A 152 -56.53 33.30 15.13
CA GLY A 152 -57.28 32.83 13.95
C GLY A 152 -57.50 31.31 13.96
N CYS A 153 -56.49 30.54 14.41
CA CYS A 153 -56.58 29.09 14.61
C CYS A 153 -57.64 28.71 15.71
N ALA A 154 -57.98 29.63 16.63
CA ALA A 154 -59.01 29.43 17.67
C ALA A 154 -60.47 29.70 17.23
N ILE A 155 -60.66 30.40 16.11
CA ILE A 155 -61.97 30.75 15.56
C ILE A 155 -62.21 29.79 14.38
N ASP A 156 -62.96 28.71 14.59
CA ASP A 156 -63.26 27.70 13.55
C ASP A 156 -64.21 28.28 12.47
N HIS A 157 -63.69 29.21 11.65
CA HIS A 157 -64.45 29.91 10.62
C HIS A 157 -63.75 29.90 9.25
N PRO A 158 -64.39 29.43 8.17
CA PRO A 158 -63.75 29.25 6.86
C PRO A 158 -63.17 30.53 6.22
N SER A 159 -63.67 31.71 6.61
CA SER A 159 -63.17 33.00 6.08
C SER A 159 -61.91 33.51 6.79
N GLN A 160 -61.44 32.86 7.85
CA GLN A 160 -60.26 33.25 8.62
C GLN A 160 -59.01 32.43 8.25
N ARG A 161 -59.09 31.53 7.25
CA ARG A 161 -58.05 30.54 6.87
C ARG A 161 -56.66 31.06 6.46
N GLN A 162 -56.42 32.37 6.51
CA GLN A 162 -55.12 32.99 6.22
C GLN A 162 -54.47 33.47 7.52
N HIS A 163 -54.08 32.53 8.39
CA HIS A 163 -53.39 32.84 9.64
C HIS A 163 -51.89 32.55 9.52
N SER A 164 -51.06 33.32 10.24
CA SER A 164 -49.60 33.15 10.25
C SER A 164 -49.15 31.74 10.66
N CYS A 165 -49.94 31.01 11.48
CA CYS A 165 -49.72 29.59 11.82
C CYS A 165 -49.68 28.66 10.58
N ILE A 166 -50.33 29.04 9.47
CA ILE A 166 -50.37 28.26 8.20
C ILE A 166 -49.33 28.77 7.18
N MET A 167 -48.87 30.01 7.31
CA MET A 167 -48.10 30.70 6.27
C MET A 167 -46.60 30.77 6.56
N MET A 168 -46.13 30.36 7.74
CA MET A 168 -44.71 30.14 8.00
C MET A 168 -44.34 28.74 7.55
N ASP A 169 -43.34 28.63 6.68
CA ASP A 169 -42.75 27.32 6.44
C ASP A 169 -42.01 26.83 7.70
N THR A 170 -41.63 25.56 7.68
CA THR A 170 -40.99 24.92 8.84
C THR A 170 -39.70 25.65 9.21
N GLU A 171 -38.93 26.11 8.23
CA GLU A 171 -37.62 26.76 8.42
C GLU A 171 -37.75 28.16 9.06
N ASP A 172 -38.72 28.95 8.62
CA ASP A 172 -39.05 30.27 9.19
C ASP A 172 -39.56 30.15 10.63
N SER A 173 -40.33 29.10 10.93
CA SER A 173 -40.81 28.81 12.28
C SER A 173 -39.64 28.49 13.23
N TRP A 174 -38.69 27.69 12.77
CA TRP A 174 -37.49 27.33 13.54
C TRP A 174 -36.64 28.55 13.90
N ASN A 175 -36.38 29.43 12.94
CA ASN A 175 -35.57 30.63 13.15
C ASN A 175 -36.21 31.59 14.15
N TYR A 176 -37.53 31.78 14.09
CA TYR A 176 -38.25 32.65 15.03
C TYR A 176 -38.10 32.20 16.49
N TYR A 177 -38.28 30.91 16.77
CA TYR A 177 -38.20 30.38 18.14
C TYR A 177 -36.76 30.28 18.65
N HIS A 178 -35.79 30.00 17.77
CA HIS A 178 -34.37 30.04 18.12
C HIS A 178 -33.97 31.45 18.56
N ASP A 179 -34.34 32.47 17.80
CA ASP A 179 -34.07 33.88 18.12
C ASP A 179 -34.80 34.35 19.39
N GLU A 180 -36.03 33.87 19.66
CA GLU A 180 -36.74 34.20 20.90
C GLU A 180 -36.07 33.56 22.13
N ALA A 181 -35.55 32.34 22.01
CA ALA A 181 -34.85 31.64 23.07
C ALA A 181 -33.52 32.32 23.44
N GLU A 182 -32.78 32.86 22.46
CA GLU A 182 -31.54 33.62 22.71
C GLU A 182 -31.78 34.98 23.38
N ARG A 183 -33.01 35.53 23.30
CA ARG A 183 -33.38 36.82 23.90
C ARG A 183 -33.87 36.71 25.35
N LYS A 184 -34.01 35.51 25.91
CA LYS A 184 -34.41 35.26 27.31
C LYS A 184 -33.22 34.88 28.18
#